data_AF-R6NGN7-F1
#
_entry.id   AF-R6NGN7-F1
#
_cell.length_a   1.000
_cell.length_b   1.000
_cell.length_c   1.000
_cell.angle_alpha   90.00
_cell.angle_beta   90.00
_cell.angle_gamma   90.00
#
_symmetry.space_group_name_H-M   'P 1'
#
loop_
_entity.id
_entity.type
_entity.pdbx_description
1 polymer ?
#
loop_
_entity_poly.entity_id
_entity_poly.type
_entity_poly.pdbx_seq_one_letter_code
_entity_poly.pdbx_strand_id
1 'polypeptide(L)'
;MNPTISLIFNQDGTYDLILNYERNGVEFSKEFDLKKEAHKISKSIFSNIKNVKIKSVKILVSGVIVTTLAFSTFLSALAASDRYTMGYLYSGTDHQQIEYINQTNNALDVVSPSYFDLREDGSLKLNYLSPFFIKNMHDKGIKVVPFLSNHWNRTAGINALKNIESLSTQIADYVEEYDLDGINVDIENVTHEQKDQYTQFVKLLREKIPGHKEISVAVAANPNNWQTGWHGSYDYAALSEYADHLLIMAYDEHYEGSSPGPVASISFVERSIQYALEKTTSDKIVVGIPFYGRIWGLDSNRITGKGVSAKTIQEIVERCESTLTYDEQSQSVKAEVTITESSGNFTVGGDFVLQPGRYVIWFENAQSYQAKLGLIEKYNLKGAGAWSLGQEDPSIWEHYEDWINGENINTDAVPPASSEPGQTLPPTTGNPDSAPTEGEFAQAWVKLDTEQASVYKNPNLKGKVIATLAGGTAVSVREHAKGIHQIQLSNGETGYLSSDYLSFQAPIPEAAPPSQEYFIYEVKAGDTLWKIAEQFLGEGKRYPEIVQLNNLSSDDITPGMRLKIPGAESTSKPEMSFVEYTVKRGDSLWKIAKSKLGSGSRYPEIMELNNLENEVIYPGQILKLPN
;
A
#
# COMPACT_ATOMS: atom_id res chain seq x y z
N MET A 1 0.36 -25.08 7.06
CA MET A 1 0.98 -25.11 8.41
C MET A 1 2.42 -24.67 8.23
N ASN A 2 2.91 -23.62 8.90
CA ASN A 2 4.24 -23.10 8.56
C ASN A 2 5.35 -24.07 9.01
N PRO A 3 6.18 -24.62 8.09
CA PRO A 3 7.29 -25.47 8.49
C PRO A 3 8.36 -24.65 9.20
N THR A 4 9.11 -25.32 10.06
CA THR A 4 10.38 -24.76 10.54
C THR A 4 11.42 -24.87 9.44
N ILE A 5 12.14 -23.78 9.19
CA ILE A 5 13.12 -23.68 8.10
C ILE A 5 14.52 -23.73 8.69
N SER A 6 15.40 -24.53 8.08
CA SER A 6 16.84 -24.52 8.41
C SER A 6 17.70 -24.69 7.16
N LEU A 7 18.95 -24.24 7.25
CA LEU A 7 19.96 -24.40 6.21
C LEU A 7 21.04 -25.35 6.70
N ILE A 8 21.39 -26.35 5.90
CA ILE A 8 22.51 -27.26 6.17
C ILE A 8 23.63 -26.94 5.19
N PHE A 9 24.81 -26.61 5.72
CA PHE A 9 25.99 -26.34 4.92
C PHE A 9 26.58 -27.63 4.33
N ASN A 10 26.88 -27.60 3.03
CA ASN A 10 27.53 -28.67 2.30
C ASN A 10 29.04 -28.39 2.14
N GLN A 11 29.85 -29.45 2.07
CA GLN A 11 31.31 -29.35 1.91
C GLN A 11 31.76 -28.66 0.61
N ASP A 12 30.89 -28.59 -0.39
CA ASP A 12 31.12 -27.92 -1.68
C ASP A 12 30.82 -26.41 -1.64
N GLY A 13 30.54 -25.85 -0.45
CA GLY A 13 30.22 -24.44 -0.27
C GLY A 13 28.76 -24.06 -0.59
N THR A 14 27.91 -25.05 -0.87
CA THR A 14 26.46 -24.86 -1.06
C THR A 14 25.68 -25.17 0.22
N TYR A 15 24.36 -24.95 0.19
CA TYR A 15 23.47 -25.28 1.30
C TYR A 15 22.29 -26.13 0.82
N ASP A 16 21.78 -26.99 1.71
CA ASP A 16 20.48 -27.64 1.56
C ASP A 16 19.44 -26.88 2.41
N LEU A 17 18.31 -26.49 1.81
CA LEU A 17 17.17 -25.90 2.51
C LEU A 17 16.30 -27.01 3.08
N ILE A 18 16.01 -26.97 4.37
CA ILE A 18 15.24 -27.98 5.09
C ILE A 18 13.90 -27.37 5.52
N LEU A 19 12.80 -27.96 5.07
CA LEU A 19 11.45 -27.61 5.49
C LEU A 19 10.93 -28.72 6.41
N ASN A 20 10.78 -28.44 7.70
CA ASN A 20 10.43 -29.45 8.71
C ASN A 20 9.02 -29.24 9.29
N TYR A 21 8.17 -30.25 9.11
CA TYR A 21 6.78 -30.30 9.55
C TYR A 21 6.62 -31.25 10.76
N GLU A 22 6.02 -30.77 11.86
CA GLU A 22 5.77 -31.59 13.05
C GLU A 22 4.42 -32.35 13.00
N ARG A 23 4.36 -33.49 13.70
CA ARG A 23 3.39 -34.60 13.51
C ARG A 23 1.93 -34.34 13.93
N ASN A 24 1.55 -33.14 14.35
CA ASN A 24 0.19 -32.91 14.82
C ASN A 24 -0.77 -32.74 13.61
N GLY A 25 -1.15 -33.86 12.98
CA GLY A 25 -2.28 -33.91 12.03
C GLY A 25 -2.06 -34.60 10.68
N VAL A 26 -0.93 -35.28 10.44
CA VAL A 26 -0.66 -35.86 9.10
C VAL A 26 -1.29 -37.25 8.93
N GLU A 27 -2.52 -37.31 8.43
CA GLU A 27 -3.03 -38.52 7.73
C GLU A 27 -2.44 -38.57 6.32
N PHE A 28 -1.95 -39.76 5.93
CA PHE A 28 -1.07 -39.91 4.77
C PHE A 28 -1.76 -39.68 3.42
N SER A 29 -1.02 -38.97 2.54
CA SER A 29 -1.01 -39.09 1.07
C SER A 29 -2.10 -38.47 0.19
N LYS A 30 -3.01 -37.62 0.71
CA LYS A 30 -3.93 -36.85 -0.16
C LYS A 30 -3.86 -35.32 -0.05
N GLU A 31 -3.10 -34.76 0.89
CA GLU A 31 -3.11 -33.29 1.13
C GLU A 31 -1.73 -32.61 1.10
N PHE A 32 -0.64 -33.30 0.77
CA PHE A 32 0.63 -32.63 0.48
C PHE A 32 0.64 -32.13 -0.97
N ASP A 33 -0.14 -31.09 -1.26
CA ASP A 33 0.10 -30.30 -2.46
C ASP A 33 1.34 -29.44 -2.23
N LEU A 34 2.48 -29.98 -2.67
CA LEU A 34 3.80 -29.36 -2.53
C LEU A 34 3.89 -27.99 -3.21
N LYS A 35 3.02 -27.68 -4.17
CA LYS A 35 2.94 -26.34 -4.78
C LYS A 35 2.41 -25.31 -3.78
N LYS A 36 1.34 -25.64 -3.06
CA LYS A 36 0.67 -24.76 -2.09
C LYS A 36 1.57 -24.38 -0.91
N GLU A 37 2.21 -25.38 -0.32
CA GLU A 37 3.09 -25.14 0.83
C GLU A 37 4.40 -24.45 0.38
N ALA A 38 4.92 -24.73 -0.82
CA ALA A 38 6.10 -24.02 -1.34
C ALA A 38 5.83 -22.52 -1.63
N HIS A 39 4.62 -22.16 -2.06
CA HIS A 39 4.23 -20.77 -2.39
C HIS A 39 4.32 -19.84 -1.17
N LYS A 40 3.71 -20.20 -0.02
CA LYS A 40 3.79 -19.44 1.25
C LYS A 40 5.20 -19.32 1.82
N ILE A 41 6.09 -20.22 1.44
CA ILE A 41 7.47 -20.34 1.93
C ILE A 41 8.42 -19.42 1.15
N SER A 42 8.11 -19.03 -0.10
CA SER A 42 9.09 -18.39 -0.99
C SER A 42 9.35 -16.90 -0.68
N LYS A 43 8.32 -16.06 -0.57
CA LYS A 43 8.49 -14.61 -0.47
C LYS A 43 9.19 -14.16 0.84
N SER A 44 8.94 -14.84 1.95
CA SER A 44 9.57 -14.52 3.26
C SER A 44 11.01 -15.05 3.41
N ILE A 45 11.33 -16.18 2.78
CA ILE A 45 12.64 -16.82 2.91
C ILE A 45 13.65 -16.22 1.93
N PHE A 46 13.26 -15.98 0.68
CA PHE A 46 14.21 -15.56 -0.34
C PHE A 46 14.59 -14.08 -0.25
N SER A 47 13.77 -13.24 0.39
CA SER A 47 14.12 -11.86 0.74
C SER A 47 15.29 -11.78 1.73
N ASN A 48 15.42 -12.77 2.63
CA ASN A 48 16.43 -12.82 3.69
C ASN A 48 17.71 -13.62 3.32
N ILE A 49 17.70 -14.37 2.20
CA ILE A 49 18.82 -15.23 1.78
C ILE A 49 19.50 -14.65 0.53
N LYS A 50 19.82 -13.34 0.53
CA LYS A 50 20.36 -12.65 -0.66
C LYS A 50 21.77 -13.09 -1.11
N ASN A 51 22.43 -14.08 -0.49
CA ASN A 51 23.83 -14.46 -0.81
C ASN A 51 24.18 -15.96 -0.64
N VAL A 52 23.20 -16.88 -0.61
CA VAL A 52 23.47 -18.30 -0.33
C VAL A 52 23.19 -19.18 -1.56
N LYS A 53 24.16 -20.03 -1.94
CA LYS A 53 23.99 -21.00 -3.03
C LYS A 53 23.26 -22.23 -2.53
N ILE A 54 21.94 -22.30 -2.74
CA ILE A 54 21.13 -23.46 -2.38
C ILE A 54 21.22 -24.52 -3.48
N LYS A 55 21.52 -25.77 -3.10
CA LYS A 55 21.68 -26.91 -4.01
C LYS A 55 20.43 -27.77 -4.09
N SER A 56 19.82 -28.04 -2.94
CA SER A 56 18.62 -28.87 -2.86
C SER A 56 17.67 -28.40 -1.75
N VAL A 57 16.40 -28.77 -1.89
CA VAL A 57 15.38 -28.59 -0.85
C VAL A 57 14.96 -29.95 -0.35
N LYS A 58 15.03 -30.17 0.97
CA LYS A 58 14.61 -31.40 1.63
C LYS A 58 13.39 -31.12 2.50
N ILE A 59 12.39 -31.96 2.36
CA ILE A 59 11.16 -31.87 3.15
C ILE A 59 11.20 -32.96 4.20
N LEU A 60 11.18 -32.55 5.45
CA LEU A 60 11.16 -33.41 6.62
C LEU A 60 9.75 -33.40 7.20
N VAL A 61 9.23 -34.59 7.47
CA VAL A 61 8.01 -34.76 8.25
C VAL A 61 8.38 -35.57 9.47
N SER A 62 8.23 -34.99 10.66
CA SER A 62 8.57 -35.64 11.92
C SER A 62 10.01 -36.19 11.96
N GLY A 63 10.96 -35.42 11.42
CA GLY A 63 12.38 -35.79 11.40
C GLY A 63 12.79 -36.79 10.32
N VAL A 64 11.88 -37.24 9.46
CA VAL A 64 12.20 -38.12 8.31
C VAL A 64 12.17 -37.33 7.01
N ILE A 65 13.23 -37.42 6.21
CA ILE A 65 13.26 -36.84 4.86
C ILE A 65 12.27 -37.60 3.98
N VAL A 66 11.20 -36.93 3.56
CA VAL A 66 10.16 -37.50 2.71
C VAL A 66 10.46 -37.24 1.23
N THR A 67 11.10 -36.11 0.90
CA THR A 67 11.55 -35.83 -0.47
C THR A 67 12.78 -34.93 -0.49
N THR A 68 13.55 -35.01 -1.57
CA THR A 68 14.67 -34.12 -1.89
C THR A 68 14.52 -33.67 -3.34
N LEU A 69 14.41 -32.37 -3.54
CA LEU A 69 14.27 -31.74 -4.85
C LEU A 69 15.55 -30.97 -5.17
N ALA A 70 15.97 -31.00 -6.44
CA ALA A 70 16.98 -30.05 -6.91
C ALA A 70 16.42 -28.63 -6.75
N PHE A 71 17.26 -27.68 -6.33
CA PHE A 71 16.81 -26.31 -6.05
C PHE A 71 16.19 -25.66 -7.30
N SER A 72 16.71 -25.95 -8.49
CA SER A 72 16.13 -25.48 -9.76
C SER A 72 14.73 -26.03 -10.01
N THR A 73 14.45 -27.29 -9.68
CA THR A 73 13.11 -27.91 -9.83
C THR A 73 12.13 -27.34 -8.81
N PHE A 74 12.59 -27.08 -7.59
CA PHE A 74 11.81 -26.38 -6.57
C PHE A 74 11.48 -24.94 -7.01
N LEU A 75 12.46 -24.21 -7.55
CA LEU A 75 12.27 -22.89 -8.16
C LEU A 75 11.34 -22.92 -9.38
N SER A 76 11.41 -23.93 -10.25
CA SER A 76 10.47 -24.07 -11.36
C SER A 76 9.05 -24.38 -10.88
N ALA A 77 8.89 -25.12 -9.79
CA ALA A 77 7.59 -25.35 -9.17
C ALA A 77 7.04 -24.08 -8.48
N LEU A 78 7.91 -23.26 -7.90
CA LEU A 78 7.59 -21.93 -7.35
C LEU A 78 7.21 -20.92 -8.44
N ALA A 79 8.04 -20.81 -9.48
CA ALA A 79 7.86 -19.89 -10.61
C ALA A 79 6.65 -20.25 -11.49
N ALA A 80 6.16 -21.50 -11.41
CA ALA A 80 4.93 -21.91 -12.07
C ALA A 80 3.65 -21.39 -11.37
N SER A 81 3.78 -20.60 -10.29
CA SER A 81 2.67 -20.06 -9.48
C SER A 81 2.77 -18.56 -9.10
N ASP A 82 3.83 -17.85 -9.51
CA ASP A 82 3.90 -16.40 -9.26
C ASP A 82 3.23 -15.64 -10.40
N ARG A 83 1.93 -15.40 -10.24
CA ARG A 83 1.17 -14.49 -11.09
C ARG A 83 1.64 -13.06 -10.80
N TYR A 84 1.81 -12.28 -11.86
CA TYR A 84 2.17 -10.87 -11.75
C TYR A 84 1.09 -10.10 -10.97
N THR A 85 1.51 -9.30 -10.00
CA THR A 85 0.61 -8.50 -9.18
C THR A 85 1.09 -7.06 -9.11
N MET A 86 0.18 -6.12 -9.35
CA MET A 86 0.48 -4.70 -9.21
C MET A 86 -0.61 -3.91 -8.52
N GLY A 87 -0.23 -2.80 -7.89
CA GLY A 87 -1.17 -1.84 -7.30
C GLY A 87 -0.90 -0.41 -7.75
N TYR A 88 -1.95 0.29 -8.16
CA TYR A 88 -1.86 1.74 -8.43
C TYR A 88 -1.86 2.54 -7.13
N LEU A 89 -1.02 3.58 -7.09
CA LEU A 89 -0.91 4.55 -6.00
C LEU A 89 -1.28 5.93 -6.52
N TYR A 90 -2.57 6.25 -6.44
CA TYR A 90 -3.14 7.47 -7.04
C TYR A 90 -2.94 8.72 -6.16
N SER A 91 -2.96 8.56 -4.83
CA SER A 91 -2.88 9.68 -3.89
C SER A 91 -2.23 9.29 -2.58
N GLY A 92 -2.06 10.27 -1.68
CA GLY A 92 -1.43 10.08 -0.37
C GLY A 92 0.05 10.47 -0.33
N THR A 93 0.56 10.59 0.88
CA THR A 93 1.98 10.81 1.17
C THR A 93 2.77 9.51 1.03
N ASP A 94 4.10 9.59 0.93
CA ASP A 94 4.98 8.42 0.89
C ASP A 94 4.69 7.44 2.04
N HIS A 95 4.46 7.95 3.25
CA HIS A 95 4.13 7.13 4.42
C HIS A 95 2.79 6.40 4.28
N GLN A 96 1.76 7.08 3.80
CA GLN A 96 0.45 6.46 3.58
C GLN A 96 0.52 5.39 2.49
N GLN A 97 1.25 5.66 1.40
CA GLN A 97 1.44 4.69 0.32
C GLN A 97 2.22 3.47 0.78
N ILE A 98 3.30 3.67 1.54
CA ILE A 98 4.06 2.57 2.18
C ILE A 98 3.16 1.75 3.11
N GLU A 99 2.26 2.41 3.84
CA GLU A 99 1.33 1.72 4.73
C GLU A 99 0.32 0.86 3.96
N TYR A 100 -0.27 1.37 2.87
CA TYR A 100 -1.12 0.56 2.01
C TYR A 100 -0.37 -0.67 1.47
N ILE A 101 0.90 -0.51 1.11
CA ILE A 101 1.75 -1.59 0.60
C ILE A 101 2.05 -2.62 1.72
N ASN A 102 2.30 -2.17 2.94
CA ASN A 102 2.50 -3.07 4.08
C ASN A 102 1.27 -3.93 4.38
N GLN A 103 0.09 -3.36 4.19
CA GLN A 103 -1.19 -4.05 4.38
C GLN A 103 -1.44 -5.14 3.31
N THR A 104 -0.69 -5.14 2.21
CA THR A 104 -0.82 -6.18 1.17
C THR A 104 -0.20 -7.52 1.51
N ASN A 105 0.44 -7.66 2.68
CA ASN A 105 1.12 -8.88 3.10
C ASN A 105 2.16 -9.41 2.08
N ASN A 106 2.86 -8.48 1.41
CA ASN A 106 3.83 -8.76 0.33
C ASN A 106 3.22 -9.42 -0.92
N ALA A 107 1.91 -9.26 -1.13
CA ALA A 107 1.23 -9.80 -2.29
C ALA A 107 1.69 -9.16 -3.60
N LEU A 108 2.22 -7.92 -3.57
CA LEU A 108 2.55 -7.12 -4.75
C LEU A 108 3.98 -7.31 -5.27
N ASP A 109 4.14 -7.44 -6.58
CA ASP A 109 5.43 -7.41 -7.28
C ASP A 109 5.81 -5.99 -7.74
N VAL A 110 4.79 -5.19 -8.10
CA VAL A 110 4.94 -3.85 -8.68
C VAL A 110 4.00 -2.86 -8.00
N VAL A 111 4.47 -1.63 -7.82
CA VAL A 111 3.62 -0.48 -7.50
C VAL A 111 3.74 0.59 -8.57
N SER A 112 2.63 1.24 -8.86
CA SER A 112 2.52 2.24 -9.92
C SER A 112 2.07 3.59 -9.36
N PRO A 113 3.02 4.47 -8.94
CA PRO A 113 2.72 5.81 -8.46
C PRO A 113 2.50 6.83 -9.58
N SER A 114 1.70 7.86 -9.29
CA SER A 114 1.33 8.92 -10.23
C SER A 114 2.42 9.99 -10.42
N TYR A 115 3.58 9.59 -10.96
CA TYR A 115 4.71 10.51 -11.15
C TYR A 115 4.66 11.29 -12.47
N PHE A 116 3.91 10.83 -13.46
CA PHE A 116 3.89 11.44 -14.78
C PHE A 116 2.48 11.85 -15.20
N ASP A 117 2.29 13.14 -15.42
CA ASP A 117 1.08 13.72 -15.99
C ASP A 117 1.35 14.27 -17.40
N LEU A 118 0.31 14.35 -18.21
CA LEU A 118 0.30 15.14 -19.43
C LEU A 118 -0.39 16.49 -19.20
N ARG A 119 0.29 17.57 -19.58
CA ARG A 119 -0.33 18.89 -19.69
C ARG A 119 -1.22 18.94 -20.93
N GLU A 120 -2.13 19.90 -20.98
CA GLU A 120 -3.05 20.06 -22.12
C GLU A 120 -2.33 20.27 -23.47
N ASP A 121 -1.14 20.87 -23.47
CA ASP A 121 -0.30 21.02 -24.66
C ASP A 121 0.44 19.73 -25.08
N GLY A 122 0.26 18.65 -24.34
CA GLY A 122 0.88 17.34 -24.59
C GLY A 122 2.27 17.17 -23.99
N SER A 123 2.82 18.18 -23.30
CA SER A 123 4.11 18.08 -22.64
C SER A 123 4.03 17.28 -21.33
N LEU A 124 5.13 16.62 -20.99
CA LEU A 124 5.26 15.87 -19.74
C LEU A 124 5.31 16.83 -18.54
N LYS A 125 4.56 16.51 -17.50
CA LYS A 125 4.63 17.11 -16.18
C LYS A 125 5.10 16.04 -15.20
N LEU A 126 6.29 16.24 -14.65
CA LEU A 126 6.74 15.47 -13.49
C LEU A 126 5.97 15.97 -12.25
N ASN A 127 5.28 15.06 -11.58
CA ASN A 127 4.63 15.30 -10.30
C ASN A 127 5.63 15.16 -9.15
N TYR A 128 5.15 15.04 -7.91
CA TYR A 128 5.99 14.66 -6.79
C TYR A 128 6.50 13.23 -6.99
N LEU A 129 7.81 13.11 -7.26
CA LEU A 129 8.54 11.85 -7.32
C LEU A 129 9.42 11.74 -6.07
N SER A 130 9.36 10.59 -5.39
CA SER A 130 10.07 10.38 -4.13
C SER A 130 11.17 9.31 -4.25
N PRO A 131 12.46 9.71 -4.28
CA PRO A 131 13.57 8.76 -4.18
C PRO A 131 13.55 7.93 -2.89
N PHE A 132 13.00 8.49 -1.81
CA PHE A 132 12.80 7.76 -0.55
C PHE A 132 11.82 6.60 -0.73
N PHE A 133 10.66 6.87 -1.36
CA PHE A 133 9.67 5.84 -1.66
C PHE A 133 10.25 4.76 -2.58
N ILE A 134 10.93 5.17 -3.66
CA ILE A 134 11.54 4.25 -4.63
C ILE A 134 12.52 3.30 -3.92
N LYS A 135 13.44 3.85 -3.13
CA LYS A 135 14.38 3.05 -2.36
C LYS A 135 13.67 2.11 -1.37
N ASN A 136 12.61 2.58 -0.70
CA ASN A 136 11.86 1.74 0.24
C ASN A 136 11.23 0.52 -0.46
N MET A 137 10.67 0.72 -1.65
CA MET A 137 10.11 -0.37 -2.46
C MET A 137 11.19 -1.35 -2.91
N HIS A 138 12.32 -0.85 -3.42
CA HIS A 138 13.45 -1.69 -3.81
C HIS A 138 14.03 -2.49 -2.64
N ASP A 139 14.13 -1.91 -1.45
CA ASP A 139 14.57 -2.59 -0.23
C ASP A 139 13.62 -3.77 0.11
N LYS A 140 12.32 -3.63 -0.19
CA LYS A 140 11.28 -4.67 -0.06
C LYS A 140 11.24 -5.64 -1.25
N GLY A 141 12.00 -5.40 -2.32
CA GLY A 141 11.98 -6.19 -3.55
C GLY A 141 10.78 -5.91 -4.46
N ILE A 142 10.07 -4.79 -4.24
CA ILE A 142 8.93 -4.34 -5.04
C ILE A 142 9.45 -3.38 -6.11
N LYS A 143 9.02 -3.57 -7.35
CA LYS A 143 9.36 -2.69 -8.47
C LYS A 143 8.50 -1.42 -8.46
N VAL A 144 9.08 -0.29 -8.86
CA VAL A 144 8.37 0.99 -9.00
C VAL A 144 8.23 1.35 -10.47
N VAL A 145 7.04 1.15 -11.02
CA VAL A 145 6.69 1.37 -12.44
C VAL A 145 5.64 2.49 -12.48
N PRO A 146 6.03 3.78 -12.42
CA PRO A 146 5.08 4.88 -12.40
C PRO A 146 4.20 4.90 -13.65
N PHE A 147 2.99 5.46 -13.52
CA PHE A 147 2.10 5.61 -14.66
C PHE A 147 2.12 7.03 -15.24
N LEU A 148 1.98 7.09 -16.57
CA LEU A 148 1.77 8.31 -17.36
C LEU A 148 0.28 8.51 -17.60
N SER A 149 -0.32 9.53 -16.99
CA SER A 149 -1.75 9.81 -17.14
C SER A 149 -2.02 11.15 -17.84
N ASN A 150 -3.07 11.19 -18.67
CA ASN A 150 -3.68 12.45 -19.11
C ASN A 150 -4.94 12.80 -18.30
N HIS A 151 -5.27 12.07 -17.24
CA HIS A 151 -6.46 12.29 -16.40
C HIS A 151 -7.73 12.45 -17.24
N TRP A 152 -7.95 11.56 -18.22
CA TRP A 152 -9.05 11.63 -19.18
C TRP A 152 -9.11 12.87 -20.08
N ASN A 153 -8.14 13.79 -20.01
CA ASN A 153 -8.10 14.98 -20.87
C ASN A 153 -7.70 14.59 -22.30
N ARG A 154 -8.71 14.49 -23.16
CA ARG A 154 -8.53 14.11 -24.58
C ARG A 154 -7.57 15.03 -25.32
N THR A 155 -7.61 16.34 -25.08
CA THR A 155 -6.73 17.31 -25.74
C THR A 155 -5.26 17.05 -25.37
N ALA A 156 -4.98 16.83 -24.09
CA ALA A 156 -3.65 16.47 -23.60
C ALA A 156 -3.12 15.21 -24.28
N GLY A 157 -3.92 14.13 -24.32
CA GLY A 157 -3.56 12.86 -24.96
C GLY A 157 -3.29 13.00 -26.47
N ILE A 158 -4.17 13.70 -27.19
CA ILE A 158 -3.98 13.95 -28.63
C ILE A 158 -2.71 14.76 -28.89
N ASN A 159 -2.43 15.79 -28.08
CA ASN A 159 -1.26 16.63 -28.27
C ASN A 159 0.04 15.90 -27.90
N ALA A 160 0.02 15.09 -26.84
CA ALA A 160 1.14 14.24 -26.45
C ALA A 160 1.54 13.29 -27.59
N LEU A 161 0.55 12.65 -28.23
CA LEU A 161 0.76 11.73 -29.35
C LEU A 161 1.20 12.40 -30.67
N LYS A 162 1.26 13.74 -30.74
CA LYS A 162 1.90 14.45 -31.86
C LYS A 162 3.40 14.62 -31.68
N ASN A 163 3.93 14.54 -30.45
CA ASN A 163 5.33 14.77 -30.13
C ASN A 163 5.94 13.60 -29.34
N ILE A 164 5.69 12.39 -29.81
CA ILE A 164 6.08 11.13 -29.18
C ILE A 164 7.59 10.99 -29.00
N GLU A 165 8.40 11.62 -29.85
CA GLU A 165 9.87 11.56 -29.78
C GLU A 165 10.39 12.26 -28.53
N SER A 166 9.96 13.51 -28.30
CA SER A 166 10.36 14.28 -27.11
C SER A 166 9.79 13.68 -25.83
N LEU A 167 8.53 13.23 -25.88
CA LEU A 167 7.87 12.62 -24.72
C LEU A 167 8.57 11.31 -24.30
N SER A 168 8.83 10.41 -25.25
CA SER A 168 9.49 9.14 -24.95
C SER A 168 10.93 9.31 -24.45
N THR A 169 11.67 10.30 -24.96
CA THR A 169 13.02 10.63 -24.45
C THR A 169 12.95 11.09 -22.99
N GLN A 170 12.08 12.05 -22.66
CA GLN A 170 11.98 12.56 -21.29
C GLN A 170 11.57 11.47 -20.28
N ILE A 171 10.66 10.58 -20.66
CA ILE A 171 10.27 9.45 -19.81
C ILE A 171 11.45 8.49 -19.60
N ALA A 172 12.17 8.13 -20.67
CA ALA A 172 13.33 7.26 -20.57
C ALA A 172 14.45 7.87 -19.71
N ASP A 173 14.70 9.18 -19.84
CA ASP A 173 15.66 9.91 -19.02
C ASP A 173 15.30 9.85 -17.54
N TYR A 174 14.02 10.05 -17.18
CA TYR A 174 13.57 9.92 -15.79
C TYR A 174 13.61 8.50 -15.25
N VAL A 175 13.30 7.50 -16.10
CA VAL A 175 13.39 6.08 -15.72
C VAL A 175 14.82 5.73 -15.31
N GLU A 176 15.81 6.19 -16.07
CA GLU A 176 17.23 5.98 -15.76
C GLU A 176 17.70 6.83 -14.56
N GLU A 177 17.37 8.13 -14.53
CA GLU A 177 17.85 9.08 -13.50
C GLU A 177 17.43 8.68 -12.09
N TYR A 178 16.19 8.22 -11.92
CA TYR A 178 15.60 7.89 -10.64
C TYR A 178 15.58 6.39 -10.32
N ASP A 179 16.23 5.58 -11.15
CA ASP A 179 16.24 4.12 -11.07
C ASP A 179 14.82 3.51 -11.00
N LEU A 180 13.87 4.09 -11.73
CA LEU A 180 12.52 3.53 -11.83
C LEU A 180 12.58 2.20 -12.57
N ASP A 181 11.69 1.27 -12.25
CA ASP A 181 11.67 -0.06 -12.85
C ASP A 181 10.95 -0.13 -14.19
N GLY A 182 10.37 0.98 -14.66
CA GLY A 182 9.66 1.02 -15.92
C GLY A 182 8.69 2.20 -16.06
N ILE A 183 7.75 2.05 -16.98
CA ILE A 183 6.61 2.95 -17.18
C ILE A 183 5.32 2.17 -17.47
N ASN A 184 4.22 2.57 -16.83
CA ASN A 184 2.87 2.16 -17.21
C ASN A 184 2.20 3.29 -18.01
N VAL A 185 1.88 3.06 -19.28
CA VAL A 185 1.30 4.10 -20.14
C VAL A 185 -0.22 4.08 -20.04
N ASP A 186 -0.79 5.18 -19.56
CA ASP A 186 -2.24 5.35 -19.29
C ASP A 186 -2.77 6.61 -19.98
N ILE A 187 -2.60 6.65 -21.31
CA ILE A 187 -3.21 7.71 -22.14
C ILE A 187 -4.62 7.28 -22.52
N GLU A 188 -5.56 8.00 -21.94
CA GLU A 188 -6.98 7.73 -21.97
C GLU A 188 -7.71 8.75 -22.89
N ASN A 189 -8.92 8.44 -23.34
CA ASN A 189 -9.85 9.36 -24.02
C ASN A 189 -9.43 9.90 -25.38
N VAL A 190 -8.35 9.37 -25.94
CA VAL A 190 -8.05 9.46 -27.36
C VAL A 190 -8.97 8.50 -28.13
N THR A 191 -8.96 8.56 -29.46
CA THR A 191 -9.80 7.69 -30.28
C THR A 191 -8.98 6.87 -31.26
N HIS A 192 -9.65 5.97 -31.99
CA HIS A 192 -9.08 5.27 -33.14
C HIS A 192 -8.28 6.12 -34.13
N GLU A 193 -8.50 7.44 -34.19
CA GLU A 193 -7.69 8.36 -35.01
C GLU A 193 -6.22 8.43 -34.54
N GLN A 194 -5.95 8.18 -33.26
CA GLN A 194 -4.61 8.20 -32.66
C GLN A 194 -3.98 6.81 -32.51
N LYS A 195 -4.66 5.76 -32.96
CA LYS A 195 -4.27 4.35 -32.76
C LYS A 195 -2.82 4.06 -33.16
N ASP A 196 -2.43 4.48 -34.36
CA ASP A 196 -1.08 4.22 -34.89
C ASP A 196 -0.01 5.03 -34.15
N GLN A 197 -0.33 6.29 -33.79
CA GLN A 197 0.58 7.16 -33.06
C GLN A 197 0.81 6.67 -31.63
N TYR A 198 -0.22 6.12 -30.98
CA TYR A 198 -0.11 5.49 -29.68
C TYR A 198 0.78 4.25 -29.76
N THR A 199 0.57 3.38 -30.74
CA THR A 199 1.43 2.21 -30.95
C THR A 199 2.89 2.62 -31.19
N GLN A 200 3.12 3.64 -32.01
CA GLN A 200 4.47 4.17 -32.28
C GLN A 200 5.12 4.78 -31.03
N PHE A 201 4.34 5.42 -30.15
CA PHE A 201 4.84 5.93 -28.88
C PHE A 201 5.38 4.81 -27.98
N VAL A 202 4.61 3.72 -27.81
CA VAL A 202 5.03 2.57 -26.99
C VAL A 202 6.26 1.87 -27.60
N LYS A 203 6.33 1.78 -28.93
CA LYS A 203 7.53 1.32 -29.64
C LYS A 203 8.76 2.16 -29.32
N LEU A 204 8.65 3.49 -29.39
CA LEU A 204 9.77 4.39 -29.07
C LEU A 204 10.20 4.29 -27.60
N LEU A 205 9.26 4.12 -26.67
CA LEU A 205 9.59 3.84 -25.28
C LEU A 205 10.41 2.55 -25.17
N ARG A 206 10.02 1.47 -25.85
CA ARG A 206 10.78 0.20 -25.86
C ARG A 206 12.17 0.33 -26.47
N GLU A 207 12.35 1.18 -27.48
CA GLU A 207 13.66 1.45 -28.08
C GLU A 207 14.58 2.24 -27.15
N LYS A 208 14.03 3.11 -26.28
CA LYS A 208 14.79 4.03 -25.43
C LYS A 208 15.01 3.53 -24.00
N ILE A 209 14.07 2.77 -23.45
CA ILE A 209 14.14 2.22 -22.09
C ILE A 209 14.90 0.88 -22.11
N PRO A 210 15.87 0.64 -21.21
CA PRO A 210 16.60 -0.62 -21.15
C PRO A 210 15.67 -1.85 -21.07
N GLY A 211 15.97 -2.90 -21.83
CA GLY A 211 15.07 -4.05 -22.00
C GLY A 211 14.76 -4.88 -20.73
N HIS A 212 15.44 -4.61 -19.61
CA HIS A 212 15.13 -5.24 -18.31
C HIS A 212 14.14 -4.42 -17.47
N LYS A 213 13.85 -3.17 -17.88
CA LYS A 213 12.83 -2.30 -17.29
C LYS A 213 11.49 -2.54 -17.99
N GLU A 214 10.42 -2.43 -17.21
CA GLU A 214 9.06 -2.73 -17.62
C GLU A 214 8.48 -1.63 -18.51
N ILE A 215 7.71 -2.02 -19.53
CA ILE A 215 6.77 -1.15 -20.22
C ILE A 215 5.43 -1.84 -20.24
N SER A 216 4.45 -1.30 -19.54
CA SER A 216 3.07 -1.77 -19.57
C SER A 216 2.14 -0.69 -20.12
N VAL A 217 0.97 -1.08 -20.61
CA VAL A 217 -0.02 -0.14 -21.16
C VAL A 217 -1.37 -0.44 -20.53
N ALA A 218 -1.97 0.56 -19.88
CA ALA A 218 -3.35 0.50 -19.43
C ALA A 218 -4.28 0.70 -20.63
N VAL A 219 -5.26 -0.19 -20.76
CA VAL A 219 -6.10 -0.27 -21.94
C VAL A 219 -7.56 -0.52 -21.63
N ALA A 220 -8.44 -0.02 -22.50
CA ALA A 220 -9.89 -0.15 -22.34
C ALA A 220 -10.39 -1.59 -22.34
N ALA A 221 -11.14 -2.02 -21.32
CA ALA A 221 -11.94 -3.23 -21.46
C ALA A 221 -12.87 -3.13 -22.69
N ASN A 222 -12.76 -4.10 -23.61
CA ASN A 222 -13.47 -4.06 -24.89
C ASN A 222 -14.26 -5.36 -25.13
N PRO A 223 -15.28 -5.65 -24.30
CA PRO A 223 -16.03 -6.90 -24.36
C PRO A 223 -16.88 -7.06 -25.63
N ASN A 224 -17.00 -6.00 -26.44
CA ASN A 224 -17.85 -5.94 -27.63
C ASN A 224 -17.06 -5.67 -28.92
N ASN A 225 -15.72 -5.78 -28.88
CA ASN A 225 -14.85 -5.59 -30.05
C ASN A 225 -15.09 -4.23 -30.76
N TRP A 226 -15.35 -3.17 -30.00
CA TRP A 226 -15.52 -1.82 -30.53
C TRP A 226 -14.23 -1.34 -31.20
N GLN A 227 -14.34 -0.92 -32.47
CA GLN A 227 -13.22 -0.49 -33.30
C GLN A 227 -13.05 1.03 -33.36
N THR A 228 -13.99 1.78 -32.81
CA THR A 228 -14.03 3.26 -32.88
C THR A 228 -14.20 3.87 -31.50
N GLY A 229 -14.09 5.20 -31.44
CA GLY A 229 -14.09 5.93 -30.18
C GLY A 229 -12.87 5.56 -29.30
N TRP A 230 -13.06 5.69 -27.99
CA TRP A 230 -12.07 5.36 -26.96
C TRP A 230 -11.45 3.97 -27.13
N HIS A 231 -12.29 2.95 -27.24
CA HIS A 231 -11.84 1.55 -27.31
C HIS A 231 -10.99 1.28 -28.55
N GLY A 232 -11.31 1.94 -29.66
CA GLY A 232 -10.56 1.80 -30.92
C GLY A 232 -9.19 2.47 -30.91
N SER A 233 -8.82 3.22 -29.86
CA SER A 233 -7.49 3.82 -29.75
C SER A 233 -6.38 2.80 -29.45
N TYR A 234 -6.73 1.62 -28.94
CA TYR A 234 -5.77 0.60 -28.50
C TYR A 234 -5.65 -0.54 -29.53
N ASP A 235 -4.49 -0.66 -30.17
CA ASP A 235 -4.17 -1.86 -30.96
C ASP A 235 -3.56 -2.95 -30.06
N TYR A 236 -4.37 -3.87 -29.54
CA TYR A 236 -3.86 -4.91 -28.64
C TYR A 236 -2.76 -5.77 -29.23
N ALA A 237 -2.87 -6.13 -30.50
CA ALA A 237 -1.85 -6.94 -31.14
C ALA A 237 -0.54 -6.14 -31.20
N ALA A 238 -0.58 -4.93 -31.78
CA ALA A 238 0.63 -4.15 -32.00
C ALA A 238 1.24 -3.58 -30.71
N LEU A 239 0.42 -3.14 -29.74
CA LEU A 239 0.91 -2.67 -28.44
C LEU A 239 1.64 -3.79 -27.67
N SER A 240 1.12 -5.02 -27.72
CA SER A 240 1.70 -6.16 -27.00
C SER A 240 3.04 -6.66 -27.55
N GLU A 241 3.41 -6.25 -28.78
CA GLU A 241 4.75 -6.50 -29.34
C GLU A 241 5.83 -5.69 -28.62
N TYR A 242 5.49 -4.49 -28.14
CA TYR A 242 6.45 -3.55 -27.54
C TYR A 242 6.30 -3.46 -26.02
N ALA A 243 5.10 -3.68 -25.48
CA ALA A 243 4.84 -3.74 -24.06
C ALA A 243 5.14 -5.13 -23.48
N ASP A 244 5.61 -5.19 -22.24
CA ASP A 244 5.73 -6.43 -21.46
C ASP A 244 4.37 -7.05 -21.18
N HIS A 245 3.34 -6.21 -21.01
CA HIS A 245 1.95 -6.63 -20.88
C HIS A 245 0.97 -5.46 -21.08
N LEU A 246 -0.29 -5.80 -21.30
CA LEU A 246 -1.43 -4.90 -21.32
C LEU A 246 -2.22 -5.08 -20.03
N LEU A 247 -2.47 -3.99 -19.30
CA LEU A 247 -3.37 -3.96 -18.16
C LEU A 247 -4.77 -3.58 -18.66
N ILE A 248 -5.67 -4.57 -18.71
CA ILE A 248 -7.06 -4.36 -19.11
C ILE A 248 -7.79 -3.70 -17.96
N MET A 249 -8.25 -2.48 -18.13
CA MET A 249 -9.10 -1.76 -17.18
C MET A 249 -10.51 -2.38 -17.16
N ALA A 250 -10.61 -3.59 -16.61
CA ALA A 250 -11.82 -4.41 -16.57
C ALA A 250 -12.81 -3.98 -15.47
N TYR A 251 -13.00 -2.67 -15.37
CA TYR A 251 -13.92 -1.99 -14.47
C TYR A 251 -14.57 -0.81 -15.18
N ASP A 252 -15.48 -0.11 -14.49
CA ASP A 252 -16.32 0.95 -15.05
C ASP A 252 -17.25 0.49 -16.19
N GLU A 253 -17.76 -0.74 -16.10
CA GLU A 253 -18.90 -1.19 -16.94
C GLU A 253 -20.10 -0.25 -16.76
N HIS A 254 -20.37 0.11 -15.51
CA HIS A 254 -21.22 1.24 -15.13
C HIS A 254 -20.32 2.33 -14.54
N TYR A 255 -20.56 3.58 -14.93
CA TYR A 255 -19.68 4.71 -14.67
C TYR A 255 -20.46 5.97 -14.26
N GLU A 256 -19.75 7.05 -13.96
CA GLU A 256 -20.39 8.30 -13.57
C GLU A 256 -21.23 8.87 -14.73
N GLY A 257 -22.53 9.04 -14.49
CA GLY A 257 -23.51 9.43 -15.49
C GLY A 257 -24.28 8.25 -16.13
N SER A 258 -23.89 7.00 -15.89
CA SER A 258 -24.64 5.83 -16.36
C SER A 258 -25.83 5.50 -15.45
N SER A 259 -26.70 4.59 -15.90
CA SER A 259 -27.66 3.92 -15.00
C SER A 259 -26.95 3.05 -13.96
N PRO A 260 -27.58 2.76 -12.80
CA PRO A 260 -27.02 1.88 -11.78
C PRO A 260 -26.72 0.47 -12.31
N GLY A 261 -25.61 -0.11 -11.87
CA GLY A 261 -25.20 -1.48 -12.18
C GLY A 261 -23.79 -1.81 -11.67
N PRO A 262 -23.33 -3.05 -11.85
CA PRO A 262 -22.04 -3.53 -11.36
C PRO A 262 -20.87 -2.72 -11.94
N VAL A 263 -19.83 -2.48 -11.14
CA VAL A 263 -18.61 -1.80 -11.62
C VAL A 263 -17.83 -2.72 -12.57
N ALA A 264 -17.79 -4.02 -12.28
CA ALA A 264 -17.06 -5.00 -13.07
C ALA A 264 -17.80 -6.35 -13.05
N SER A 265 -18.93 -6.51 -13.74
CA SER A 265 -19.61 -7.82 -13.74
C SER A 265 -18.68 -8.92 -14.26
N ILE A 266 -18.78 -10.13 -13.73
CA ILE A 266 -17.92 -11.25 -14.16
C ILE A 266 -18.00 -11.48 -15.68
N SER A 267 -19.18 -11.29 -16.26
CA SER A 267 -19.40 -11.46 -17.70
C SER A 267 -18.71 -10.35 -18.52
N PHE A 268 -18.69 -9.11 -18.02
CA PHE A 268 -17.94 -8.02 -18.64
C PHE A 268 -16.44 -8.25 -18.58
N VAL A 269 -15.93 -8.66 -17.42
CA VAL A 269 -14.50 -8.98 -17.21
C VAL A 269 -14.09 -10.12 -18.13
N GLU A 270 -14.82 -11.23 -18.12
CA GLU A 270 -14.50 -12.42 -18.90
C GLU A 270 -14.55 -12.18 -20.40
N ARG A 271 -15.56 -11.47 -20.92
CA ARG A 271 -15.61 -11.11 -22.35
C ARG A 271 -14.46 -10.19 -22.75
N SER A 272 -14.01 -9.30 -21.86
CA SER A 272 -12.86 -8.43 -22.12
C SER A 272 -11.55 -9.21 -22.18
N ILE A 273 -11.39 -10.22 -21.30
CA ILE A 273 -10.27 -11.17 -21.34
C ILE A 273 -10.29 -11.96 -22.65
N GLN A 274 -11.44 -12.52 -23.02
CA GLN A 274 -11.59 -13.30 -24.26
C GLN A 274 -11.23 -12.46 -25.48
N TYR A 275 -11.69 -11.20 -25.53
CA TYR A 275 -11.30 -10.28 -26.59
C TYR A 275 -9.79 -10.05 -26.64
N ALA A 276 -9.12 -9.83 -25.50
CA ALA A 276 -7.68 -9.65 -25.47
C ALA A 276 -6.90 -10.91 -25.91
N LEU A 277 -7.38 -12.10 -25.54
CA LEU A 277 -6.80 -13.39 -25.97
C LEU A 277 -6.94 -13.64 -27.48
N GLU A 278 -7.89 -13.00 -28.16
CA GLU A 278 -7.94 -13.02 -29.63
C GLU A 278 -6.86 -12.13 -30.29
N LYS A 279 -6.23 -11.23 -29.52
CA LYS A 279 -5.28 -10.23 -30.04
C LYS A 279 -3.84 -10.46 -29.58
N THR A 280 -3.64 -11.05 -28.42
CA THR A 280 -2.31 -11.32 -27.84
C THR A 280 -2.31 -12.59 -27.00
N THR A 281 -1.16 -12.96 -26.45
CA THR A 281 -0.98 -14.18 -25.67
C THR A 281 -1.30 -13.96 -24.19
N SER A 282 -1.64 -15.04 -23.46
CA SER A 282 -2.09 -14.93 -22.06
C SER A 282 -1.02 -14.34 -21.13
N ASP A 283 0.27 -14.55 -21.41
CA ASP A 283 1.42 -13.99 -20.67
C ASP A 283 1.61 -12.47 -20.88
N LYS A 284 0.84 -11.86 -21.79
CA LYS A 284 0.77 -10.41 -22.03
C LYS A 284 -0.45 -9.75 -21.39
N ILE A 285 -1.30 -10.48 -20.67
CA ILE A 285 -2.58 -9.96 -20.17
C ILE A 285 -2.56 -9.86 -18.65
N VAL A 286 -2.75 -8.64 -18.14
CA VAL A 286 -3.01 -8.34 -16.73
C VAL A 286 -4.44 -7.80 -16.60
N VAL A 287 -5.20 -8.32 -15.64
CA VAL A 287 -6.60 -7.92 -15.44
C VAL A 287 -6.70 -6.88 -14.33
N GLY A 288 -7.29 -5.73 -14.64
CA GLY A 288 -7.58 -4.67 -13.68
C GLY A 288 -8.75 -5.02 -12.77
N ILE A 289 -8.59 -4.85 -11.47
CA ILE A 289 -9.57 -5.15 -10.41
C ILE A 289 -9.91 -3.87 -9.63
N PRO A 290 -11.20 -3.50 -9.48
CA PRO A 290 -11.59 -2.30 -8.77
C PRO A 290 -11.67 -2.53 -7.25
N PHE A 291 -11.07 -1.65 -6.47
CA PHE A 291 -11.18 -1.55 -5.00
C PHE A 291 -12.17 -0.47 -4.55
N TYR A 292 -13.09 -0.12 -5.45
CA TYR A 292 -14.14 0.87 -5.23
C TYR A 292 -15.48 0.34 -5.76
N GLY A 293 -16.54 0.97 -5.29
CA GLY A 293 -17.88 0.86 -5.86
C GLY A 293 -18.37 2.17 -6.44
N ARG A 294 -19.62 2.18 -6.90
CA ARG A 294 -20.30 3.39 -7.38
C ARG A 294 -21.67 3.53 -6.71
N ILE A 295 -22.07 4.77 -6.46
CA ILE A 295 -23.32 5.12 -5.77
C ILE A 295 -24.24 5.99 -6.63
N TRP A 296 -25.54 5.67 -6.61
CA TRP A 296 -26.61 6.41 -7.28
C TRP A 296 -27.72 6.77 -6.31
N GLY A 297 -28.34 7.93 -6.50
CA GLY A 297 -29.54 8.32 -5.77
C GLY A 297 -30.78 7.64 -6.35
N LEU A 298 -31.61 7.07 -5.49
CA LEU A 298 -32.90 6.48 -5.89
C LEU A 298 -34.04 7.49 -5.83
N ASP A 299 -33.94 8.46 -4.94
CA ASP A 299 -34.95 9.52 -4.76
C ASP A 299 -34.57 10.83 -5.47
N SER A 300 -33.35 10.93 -6.00
CA SER A 300 -32.89 12.11 -6.73
C SER A 300 -31.77 11.77 -7.70
N ASN A 301 -31.72 12.49 -8.82
CA ASN A 301 -30.62 12.40 -9.80
C ASN A 301 -29.43 13.30 -9.41
N ARG A 302 -29.29 13.69 -8.14
CA ARG A 302 -28.18 14.53 -7.67
C ARG A 302 -26.85 13.80 -7.68
N ILE A 303 -26.88 12.48 -7.62
CA ILE A 303 -25.71 11.62 -7.71
C ILE A 303 -26.02 10.46 -8.65
N THR A 304 -25.16 10.27 -9.63
CA THR A 304 -25.36 9.30 -10.72
C THR A 304 -24.08 8.52 -10.95
N GLY A 305 -23.81 7.52 -10.13
CA GLY A 305 -22.69 6.61 -10.31
C GLY A 305 -21.35 7.18 -9.87
N LYS A 306 -21.35 8.03 -8.85
CA LYS A 306 -20.11 8.61 -8.31
C LYS A 306 -19.27 7.52 -7.63
N GLY A 307 -17.95 7.57 -7.81
CA GLY A 307 -17.04 6.60 -7.18
C GLY A 307 -17.05 6.69 -5.66
N VAL A 308 -16.97 5.55 -4.98
CA VAL A 308 -16.91 5.44 -3.52
C VAL A 308 -15.95 4.32 -3.13
N SER A 309 -14.98 4.60 -2.25
CA SER A 309 -14.01 3.59 -1.79
C SER A 309 -14.72 2.44 -1.08
N ALA A 310 -14.20 1.21 -1.16
CA ALA A 310 -14.77 0.08 -0.43
C ALA A 310 -14.84 0.37 1.09
N LYS A 311 -13.82 1.04 1.64
CA LYS A 311 -13.84 1.54 3.03
C LYS A 311 -15.06 2.42 3.34
N THR A 312 -15.34 3.42 2.51
CA THR A 312 -16.51 4.30 2.71
C THR A 312 -17.82 3.52 2.54
N ILE A 313 -17.88 2.53 1.65
CA ILE A 313 -19.06 1.67 1.50
C ILE A 313 -19.32 0.88 2.78
N GLN A 314 -18.28 0.30 3.36
CA GLN A 314 -18.37 -0.40 4.64
C GLN A 314 -18.91 0.52 5.74
N GLU A 315 -18.37 1.74 5.88
CA GLU A 315 -18.86 2.72 6.85
C GLU A 315 -20.35 3.06 6.62
N ILE A 316 -20.79 3.18 5.37
CA ILE A 316 -22.20 3.43 5.04
C ILE A 316 -23.07 2.25 5.46
N VAL A 317 -22.68 1.03 5.09
CA VAL A 317 -23.43 -0.20 5.37
C VAL A 317 -23.56 -0.46 6.87
N GLU A 318 -22.51 -0.20 7.65
CA GLU A 318 -22.51 -0.39 9.11
C GLU A 318 -23.36 0.64 9.86
N ARG A 319 -23.46 1.87 9.34
CA ARG A 319 -24.10 3.01 10.03
C ARG A 319 -25.50 3.33 9.51
N CYS A 320 -25.93 2.73 8.41
CA CYS A 320 -27.21 3.00 7.75
C CYS A 320 -28.07 1.74 7.66
N GLU A 321 -29.39 1.93 7.60
CA GLU A 321 -30.30 0.85 7.22
C GLU A 321 -29.98 0.42 5.78
N SER A 322 -29.55 -0.83 5.62
CA SER A 322 -28.97 -1.35 4.38
C SER A 322 -29.50 -2.74 4.08
N THR A 323 -29.91 -2.97 2.83
CA THR A 323 -30.20 -4.31 2.29
C THR A 323 -29.10 -4.70 1.32
N LEU A 324 -28.33 -5.74 1.65
CA LEU A 324 -27.28 -6.27 0.79
C LEU A 324 -27.80 -7.45 -0.01
N THR A 325 -27.43 -7.50 -1.28
CA THR A 325 -27.75 -8.61 -2.18
C THR A 325 -26.52 -8.94 -3.01
N TYR A 326 -26.09 -10.20 -2.96
CA TYR A 326 -25.13 -10.74 -3.90
C TYR A 326 -25.87 -11.12 -5.18
N ASP A 327 -25.55 -10.46 -6.29
CA ASP A 327 -26.16 -10.75 -7.58
C ASP A 327 -25.40 -11.89 -8.27
N GLU A 328 -25.97 -13.09 -8.25
CA GLU A 328 -25.34 -14.30 -8.78
C GLU A 328 -25.02 -14.21 -10.28
N GLN A 329 -25.75 -13.41 -11.05
CA GLN A 329 -25.51 -13.27 -12.48
C GLN A 329 -24.27 -12.42 -12.78
N SER A 330 -24.14 -11.27 -12.11
CA SER A 330 -23.00 -10.37 -12.28
C SER A 330 -21.82 -10.72 -11.37
N GLN A 331 -22.02 -11.60 -10.38
CA GLN A 331 -21.06 -11.91 -9.31
C GLN A 331 -20.53 -10.60 -8.70
N SER A 332 -21.44 -9.74 -8.25
CA SER A 332 -21.15 -8.42 -7.67
C SER A 332 -22.16 -8.12 -6.57
N VAL A 333 -21.82 -7.19 -5.67
CA VAL A 333 -22.69 -6.84 -4.53
C VAL A 333 -23.48 -5.58 -4.84
N LYS A 334 -24.77 -5.62 -4.51
CA LYS A 334 -25.66 -4.45 -4.51
C LYS A 334 -26.09 -4.16 -3.07
N ALA A 335 -25.92 -2.92 -2.62
CA ALA A 335 -26.50 -2.42 -1.37
C ALA A 335 -27.54 -1.34 -1.68
N GLU A 336 -28.77 -1.53 -1.20
CA GLU A 336 -29.79 -0.47 -1.14
C GLU A 336 -29.77 0.12 0.27
N VAL A 337 -29.47 1.41 0.38
CA VAL A 337 -29.19 2.06 1.67
C VAL A 337 -30.07 3.29 1.88
N THR A 338 -30.51 3.51 3.12
CA THR A 338 -31.24 4.71 3.53
C THR A 338 -30.36 5.55 4.44
N ILE A 339 -29.98 6.73 3.97
CA ILE A 339 -29.21 7.72 4.75
C ILE A 339 -30.21 8.67 5.43
N THR A 340 -30.03 8.87 6.74
CA THR A 340 -30.82 9.80 7.56
C THR A 340 -29.92 10.89 8.13
N GLU A 341 -30.50 11.95 8.70
CA GLU A 341 -29.71 12.96 9.44
C GLU A 341 -28.89 12.35 10.58
N SER A 342 -29.39 11.27 11.19
CA SER A 342 -28.71 10.56 12.28
C SER A 342 -27.59 9.62 11.82
N SER A 343 -27.54 9.27 10.53
CA SER A 343 -26.50 8.41 9.96
C SER A 343 -25.13 9.09 9.93
N GLY A 344 -25.10 10.43 10.03
CA GLY A 344 -23.91 11.27 9.91
C GLY A 344 -23.52 11.57 8.46
N ASN A 345 -22.35 12.18 8.27
CA ASN A 345 -21.88 12.61 6.95
C ASN A 345 -20.99 11.54 6.31
N PHE A 346 -21.20 11.31 5.02
CA PHE A 346 -20.36 10.48 4.17
C PHE A 346 -19.93 11.28 2.95
N THR A 347 -18.64 11.28 2.63
CA THR A 347 -18.10 11.95 1.45
C THR A 347 -17.73 10.93 0.39
N VAL A 348 -18.23 11.10 -0.82
CA VAL A 348 -17.99 10.21 -1.96
C VAL A 348 -17.38 10.98 -3.12
N GLY A 349 -16.57 10.31 -3.95
CA GLY A 349 -15.80 10.89 -5.04
C GLY A 349 -14.94 12.09 -4.63
N GLY A 350 -14.39 12.07 -3.41
CA GLY A 350 -13.46 13.08 -2.88
C GLY A 350 -14.09 14.36 -2.32
N ASP A 351 -15.24 14.80 -2.82
CA ASP A 351 -15.74 16.15 -2.54
C ASP A 351 -17.26 16.26 -2.32
N PHE A 352 -18.02 15.16 -2.44
CA PHE A 352 -19.48 15.21 -2.41
C PHE A 352 -20.04 14.58 -1.14
N VAL A 353 -20.69 15.40 -0.31
CA VAL A 353 -21.34 14.94 0.93
C VAL A 353 -22.75 14.43 0.62
N LEU A 354 -23.00 13.15 0.90
CA LEU A 354 -24.32 12.52 0.75
C LEU A 354 -25.35 13.22 1.64
N GLN A 355 -26.58 13.33 1.13
CA GLN A 355 -27.71 13.94 1.84
C GLN A 355 -28.64 12.83 2.33
N PRO A 356 -29.56 13.12 3.27
CA PRO A 356 -30.61 12.17 3.61
C PRO A 356 -31.42 11.74 2.37
N GLY A 357 -31.67 10.45 2.23
CA GLY A 357 -32.35 9.86 1.08
C GLY A 357 -31.96 8.40 0.84
N ARG A 358 -32.60 7.76 -0.14
CA ARG A 358 -32.26 6.40 -0.56
C ARG A 358 -31.25 6.37 -1.68
N TYR A 359 -30.32 5.42 -1.59
CA TYR A 359 -29.25 5.22 -2.55
C TYR A 359 -29.11 3.74 -2.89
N VAL A 360 -28.53 3.47 -4.06
CA VAL A 360 -28.04 2.14 -4.44
C VAL A 360 -26.55 2.21 -4.69
N ILE A 361 -25.81 1.24 -4.15
CA ILE A 361 -24.37 1.11 -4.27
C ILE A 361 -24.08 -0.25 -4.93
N TRP A 362 -23.24 -0.25 -5.96
CA TRP A 362 -22.68 -1.47 -6.53
C TRP A 362 -21.19 -1.54 -6.24
N PHE A 363 -20.73 -2.67 -5.71
CA PHE A 363 -19.37 -2.85 -5.22
C PHE A 363 -18.97 -4.34 -5.17
N GLU A 364 -17.78 -4.59 -4.64
CA GLU A 364 -17.15 -5.91 -4.59
C GLU A 364 -16.97 -6.38 -3.14
N ASN A 365 -16.98 -7.70 -2.93
CA ASN A 365 -16.63 -8.36 -1.67
C ASN A 365 -15.68 -9.54 -1.93
N ALA A 366 -15.30 -10.26 -0.88
CA ALA A 366 -14.42 -11.42 -1.00
C ALA A 366 -14.93 -12.47 -2.02
N GLN A 367 -16.24 -12.75 -2.05
CA GLN A 367 -16.84 -13.71 -2.98
C GLN A 367 -16.71 -13.25 -4.44
N SER A 368 -17.00 -11.97 -4.72
CA SER A 368 -16.87 -11.45 -6.08
C SER A 368 -15.42 -11.28 -6.52
N TYR A 369 -14.51 -10.91 -5.61
CA TYR A 369 -13.08 -10.87 -5.87
C TYR A 369 -12.54 -12.26 -6.20
N GLN A 370 -12.89 -13.28 -5.42
CA GLN A 370 -12.52 -14.67 -5.69
C GLN A 370 -12.99 -15.11 -7.09
N ALA A 371 -14.24 -14.82 -7.45
CA ALA A 371 -14.77 -15.16 -8.77
C ALA A 371 -13.99 -14.50 -9.92
N LYS A 372 -13.65 -13.21 -9.77
CA LYS A 372 -12.97 -12.40 -10.80
C LYS A 372 -11.49 -12.71 -10.91
N LEU A 373 -10.79 -12.82 -9.77
CA LEU A 373 -9.38 -13.20 -9.73
C LEU A 373 -9.18 -14.64 -10.19
N GLY A 374 -10.14 -15.55 -9.94
CA GLY A 374 -10.12 -16.91 -10.46
C GLY A 374 -10.13 -16.99 -12.00
N LEU A 375 -10.52 -15.92 -12.71
CA LEU A 375 -10.40 -15.87 -14.18
C LEU A 375 -8.94 -15.86 -14.63
N ILE A 376 -8.01 -15.38 -13.81
CA ILE A 376 -6.58 -15.32 -14.14
C ILE A 376 -6.01 -16.73 -14.27
N GLU A 377 -6.30 -17.61 -13.31
CA GLU A 377 -5.94 -19.03 -13.40
C GLU A 377 -6.70 -19.72 -14.53
N LYS A 378 -8.02 -19.51 -14.64
CA LYS A 378 -8.88 -20.12 -15.67
C LYS A 378 -8.32 -19.92 -17.09
N TYR A 379 -7.80 -18.74 -17.37
CA TYR A 379 -7.26 -18.36 -18.68
C TYR A 379 -5.73 -18.36 -18.75
N ASN A 380 -5.04 -18.79 -17.68
CA ASN A 380 -3.59 -18.78 -17.53
C ASN A 380 -2.97 -17.41 -17.89
N LEU A 381 -3.56 -16.34 -17.39
CA LEU A 381 -3.16 -14.96 -17.65
C LEU A 381 -1.89 -14.58 -16.87
N LYS A 382 -1.21 -13.52 -17.28
CA LYS A 382 -0.01 -13.02 -16.60
C LYS A 382 -0.29 -12.70 -15.13
N GLY A 383 -1.42 -12.05 -14.84
CA GLY A 383 -1.75 -11.66 -13.48
C GLY A 383 -2.83 -10.58 -13.33
N ALA A 384 -2.79 -9.83 -12.23
CA ALA A 384 -3.79 -8.84 -11.82
C ALA A 384 -3.17 -7.47 -11.48
N GLY A 385 -3.92 -6.39 -11.71
CA GLY A 385 -3.60 -5.05 -11.24
C GLY A 385 -4.76 -4.45 -10.44
N ALA A 386 -4.49 -3.85 -9.29
CA ALA A 386 -5.51 -3.28 -8.42
C ALA A 386 -5.63 -1.75 -8.58
N TRP A 387 -6.86 -1.26 -8.81
CA TRP A 387 -7.19 0.17 -8.82
C TRP A 387 -8.14 0.52 -7.66
N SER A 388 -7.71 1.28 -6.65
CA SER A 388 -6.31 1.58 -6.32
C SER A 388 -6.08 1.36 -4.84
N LEU A 389 -4.81 1.19 -4.45
CA LEU A 389 -4.43 0.86 -3.08
C LEU A 389 -4.89 1.96 -2.10
N GLY A 390 -5.32 1.51 -0.93
CA GLY A 390 -5.89 2.35 0.14
C GLY A 390 -7.38 2.60 0.02
N GLN A 391 -8.07 1.97 -0.96
CA GLN A 391 -9.53 2.03 -1.09
C GLN A 391 -10.23 0.77 -0.57
N GLU A 392 -9.51 -0.34 -0.56
CA GLU A 392 -9.96 -1.67 -0.16
C GLU A 392 -10.16 -1.83 1.36
N ASP A 393 -10.83 -2.92 1.72
CA ASP A 393 -10.66 -3.55 3.03
C ASP A 393 -9.34 -4.36 3.00
N PRO A 394 -8.36 -4.09 3.89
CA PRO A 394 -7.09 -4.81 3.91
C PRO A 394 -7.20 -6.34 4.01
N SER A 395 -8.28 -6.87 4.58
CA SER A 395 -8.48 -8.33 4.73
C SER A 395 -8.50 -9.08 3.40
N ILE A 396 -8.78 -8.42 2.27
CA ILE A 396 -8.74 -9.06 0.95
C ILE A 396 -7.35 -9.62 0.60
N TRP A 397 -6.29 -9.01 1.16
CA TRP A 397 -4.91 -9.39 0.88
C TRP A 397 -4.51 -10.72 1.53
N GLU A 398 -5.26 -11.19 2.53
CA GLU A 398 -5.05 -12.50 3.15
C GLU A 398 -5.29 -13.67 2.17
N HIS A 399 -6.10 -13.42 1.13
CA HIS A 399 -6.55 -14.44 0.18
C HIS A 399 -6.25 -14.08 -1.28
N TYR A 400 -5.72 -12.89 -1.54
CA TYR A 400 -5.52 -12.39 -2.89
C TYR A 400 -4.61 -13.30 -3.74
N GLU A 401 -3.48 -13.74 -3.18
CA GLU A 401 -2.57 -14.69 -3.83
C GLU A 401 -3.20 -16.07 -4.05
N ASP A 402 -4.05 -16.52 -3.13
CA ASP A 402 -4.74 -17.79 -3.26
C ASP A 402 -5.78 -17.69 -4.42
N TRP A 403 -6.55 -16.61 -4.48
CA TRP A 403 -7.56 -16.39 -5.52
C TRP A 403 -6.98 -16.21 -6.92
N ILE A 404 -5.89 -15.45 -7.07
CA ILE A 404 -5.24 -15.24 -8.38
C ILE A 404 -4.66 -16.55 -8.95
N ASN A 405 -4.32 -17.49 -8.08
CA ASN A 405 -3.85 -18.83 -8.41
C ASN A 405 -4.97 -19.88 -8.48
N GLY A 406 -6.23 -19.44 -8.46
CA GLY A 406 -7.41 -20.29 -8.62
C GLY A 406 -7.73 -21.19 -7.42
N GLU A 407 -7.24 -20.85 -6.23
CA GLU A 407 -7.57 -21.56 -5.01
C GLU A 407 -8.95 -21.12 -4.47
N ASN A 408 -9.86 -22.10 -4.37
CA ASN A 408 -11.16 -21.86 -3.77
C ASN A 408 -11.07 -21.97 -2.25
N ILE A 409 -10.99 -20.83 -1.57
CA ILE A 409 -11.20 -20.73 -0.13
C ILE A 409 -12.69 -20.63 0.14
N ASN A 410 -13.20 -21.41 1.09
CA ASN A 410 -14.60 -21.35 1.49
C ASN A 410 -14.88 -20.00 2.18
N THR A 411 -15.58 -19.10 1.49
CA THR A 411 -15.87 -17.74 1.95
C THR A 411 -16.96 -17.66 3.02
N ASP A 412 -17.65 -18.78 3.33
CA ASP A 412 -18.65 -18.90 4.41
C ASP A 412 -18.06 -18.72 5.83
N ALA A 413 -16.73 -18.66 5.96
CA ALA A 413 -16.03 -18.46 7.24
C ALA A 413 -15.77 -16.98 7.59
N VAL A 414 -16.06 -16.04 6.69
CA VAL A 414 -16.09 -14.61 7.02
C VAL A 414 -17.46 -14.33 7.64
N PRO A 415 -17.55 -13.95 8.93
CA PRO A 415 -18.86 -13.76 9.54
C PRO A 415 -19.57 -12.61 8.82
N PRO A 416 -20.80 -12.82 8.31
CA PRO A 416 -21.62 -11.68 7.95
C PRO A 416 -21.83 -10.85 9.23
N ALA A 417 -21.77 -9.53 9.10
CA ALA A 417 -22.18 -8.62 10.15
C ALA A 417 -23.63 -8.98 10.56
N SER A 418 -23.77 -9.73 11.65
CA SER A 418 -25.04 -10.33 12.03
C SER A 418 -25.94 -9.28 12.66
N SER A 419 -26.99 -8.90 11.94
CA SER A 419 -28.23 -8.39 12.52
C SER A 419 -29.15 -9.57 12.81
N GLU A 420 -29.53 -9.80 14.07
CA GLU A 420 -30.94 -9.94 14.49
C GLU A 420 -31.11 -10.15 16.02
N PRO A 421 -32.29 -9.81 16.60
CA PRO A 421 -32.49 -9.64 18.03
C PRO A 421 -33.29 -10.77 18.71
N GLY A 422 -32.86 -11.14 19.93
CA GLY A 422 -33.73 -11.58 21.03
C GLY A 422 -34.24 -13.03 21.01
N GLN A 423 -33.58 -13.90 21.79
CA GLN A 423 -34.23 -15.04 22.44
C GLN A 423 -33.70 -15.24 23.87
N THR A 424 -34.61 -15.17 24.84
CA THR A 424 -34.41 -15.55 26.26
C THR A 424 -34.80 -17.01 26.47
N LEU A 425 -34.00 -17.83 27.17
CA LEU A 425 -34.44 -19.04 27.90
C LEU A 425 -33.37 -19.45 28.98
N PRO A 426 -33.71 -20.30 30.00
CA PRO A 426 -33.49 -20.08 31.44
C PRO A 426 -32.35 -20.93 32.08
N PRO A 427 -32.09 -20.87 33.42
CA PRO A 427 -30.77 -21.21 33.99
C PRO A 427 -30.58 -22.64 34.55
N THR A 428 -29.32 -23.07 34.44
CA THR A 428 -28.46 -23.91 35.32
C THR A 428 -28.82 -25.35 35.70
N THR A 429 -27.85 -26.25 35.49
CA THR A 429 -27.12 -27.11 36.48
C THR A 429 -25.97 -27.77 35.70
N GLY A 430 -24.66 -27.71 35.96
CA GLY A 430 -23.85 -27.51 37.16
C GLY A 430 -23.07 -28.79 37.47
N ASN A 431 -21.77 -28.90 37.11
CA ASN A 431 -20.68 -29.61 37.83
C ASN A 431 -19.31 -29.51 37.07
N PRO A 432 -18.14 -29.82 37.68
CA PRO A 432 -17.33 -28.92 38.51
C PRO A 432 -15.86 -28.88 38.03
N ASP A 433 -15.43 -27.80 37.38
CA ASP A 433 -14.00 -27.47 37.21
C ASP A 433 -13.81 -25.95 37.25
N SER A 434 -14.55 -25.30 38.15
CA SER A 434 -14.57 -23.83 38.28
C SER A 434 -13.41 -23.31 39.12
N ALA A 435 -12.79 -22.26 38.58
CA ALA A 435 -11.94 -21.28 39.24
C ALA A 435 -12.53 -20.75 40.56
N PRO A 436 -11.71 -20.15 41.46
CA PRO A 436 -12.15 -19.71 42.77
C PRO A 436 -13.25 -18.65 42.71
N THR A 437 -14.08 -18.67 43.75
CA THR A 437 -15.31 -17.92 43.94
C THR A 437 -15.07 -16.40 44.05
N GLU A 438 -16.06 -15.61 43.60
CA GLU A 438 -16.22 -14.16 43.72
C GLU A 438 -15.57 -13.50 44.95
N GLY A 439 -14.85 -12.38 44.75
CA GLY A 439 -14.70 -11.40 45.82
C GLY A 439 -13.53 -10.41 45.74
N GLU A 440 -12.46 -10.72 45.02
CA GLU A 440 -11.23 -9.91 45.05
C GLU A 440 -10.79 -9.49 43.64
N PHE A 441 -10.17 -8.31 43.53
CA PHE A 441 -9.55 -7.88 42.28
C PHE A 441 -8.23 -8.66 42.10
N ALA A 442 -8.06 -9.29 40.94
CA ALA A 442 -6.80 -9.87 40.52
C ALA A 442 -5.97 -8.83 39.74
N GLN A 443 -4.65 -8.93 39.81
CA GLN A 443 -3.76 -8.10 38.99
C GLN A 443 -3.68 -8.67 37.57
N ALA A 444 -3.85 -7.82 36.57
CA ALA A 444 -3.64 -8.11 35.16
C ALA A 444 -2.89 -6.94 34.49
N TRP A 445 -2.52 -7.11 33.24
CA TRP A 445 -1.86 -6.10 32.41
C TRP A 445 -2.61 -5.96 31.10
N VAL A 446 -2.68 -4.74 30.58
CA VAL A 446 -3.08 -4.52 29.19
C VAL A 446 -2.01 -5.14 28.28
N LYS A 447 -2.37 -5.90 27.26
CA LYS A 447 -1.40 -6.55 26.35
C LYS A 447 -0.49 -5.51 25.70
N LEU A 448 0.79 -5.84 25.50
CA LEU A 448 1.83 -4.87 25.08
C LEU A 448 1.61 -4.33 23.65
N ASP A 449 0.99 -5.12 22.79
CA ASP A 449 0.60 -4.77 21.41
C ASP A 449 -0.64 -3.87 21.35
N THR A 450 -1.29 -3.59 22.48
CA THR A 450 -2.45 -2.71 22.54
C THR A 450 -2.01 -1.25 22.57
N GLU A 451 -2.24 -0.51 21.48
CA GLU A 451 -1.99 0.94 21.46
C GLU A 451 -2.84 1.67 22.52
N GLN A 452 -4.15 1.37 22.56
CA GLN A 452 -5.10 1.97 23.50
C GLN A 452 -6.29 1.04 23.80
N ALA A 453 -6.49 0.67 25.07
CA ALA A 453 -7.67 -0.07 25.54
C ALA A 453 -8.68 0.88 26.19
N SER A 454 -9.90 0.94 25.66
CA SER A 454 -10.97 1.77 26.20
C SER A 454 -11.68 1.11 27.38
N VAL A 455 -11.89 1.89 28.44
CA VAL A 455 -12.62 1.50 29.65
C VAL A 455 -13.98 2.16 29.62
N TYR A 456 -15.04 1.36 29.53
CA TYR A 456 -16.41 1.84 29.41
C TYR A 456 -17.09 1.97 30.77
N LYS A 457 -18.02 2.92 30.90
CA LYS A 457 -18.83 3.03 32.12
C LYS A 457 -19.81 1.85 32.29
N ASN A 458 -20.23 1.25 31.18
CA ASN A 458 -21.26 0.21 31.15
C ASN A 458 -20.66 -1.16 30.81
N PRO A 459 -21.20 -2.26 31.39
CA PRO A 459 -20.67 -3.61 31.19
C PRO A 459 -20.88 -4.18 29.79
N ASN A 460 -21.72 -3.57 28.95
CA ASN A 460 -21.90 -3.99 27.55
C ASN A 460 -20.82 -3.44 26.60
N LEU A 461 -19.77 -2.80 27.14
CA LEU A 461 -18.67 -2.18 26.38
C LEU A 461 -19.15 -1.14 25.35
N LYS A 462 -20.28 -0.48 25.61
CA LYS A 462 -20.86 0.57 24.75
C LYS A 462 -21.12 1.85 25.55
N GLY A 463 -21.05 2.99 24.86
CA GLY A 463 -21.32 4.31 25.44
C GLY A 463 -20.06 5.00 25.96
N LYS A 464 -20.19 5.77 27.06
CA LYS A 464 -19.13 6.66 27.55
C LYS A 464 -17.86 5.88 27.95
N VAL A 465 -16.75 6.19 27.29
CA VAL A 465 -15.39 5.84 27.72
C VAL A 465 -15.00 6.75 28.88
N ILE A 466 -14.52 6.15 29.97
CA ILE A 466 -14.13 6.86 31.19
C ILE A 466 -12.62 6.86 31.44
N ALA A 467 -11.88 5.98 30.77
CA ALA A 467 -10.43 5.99 30.72
C ALA A 467 -9.94 5.24 29.48
N THR A 468 -8.70 5.52 29.09
CA THR A 468 -7.97 4.78 28.06
C THR A 468 -6.65 4.33 28.65
N LEU A 469 -6.29 3.05 28.46
CA LEU A 469 -5.11 2.43 29.03
C LEU A 469 -4.16 2.00 27.92
N ALA A 470 -2.87 2.34 28.03
CA ALA A 470 -1.86 1.89 27.08
C ALA A 470 -1.44 0.43 27.33
N GLY A 471 -0.89 -0.22 26.31
CA GLY A 471 -0.26 -1.53 26.45
C GLY A 471 0.78 -1.58 27.58
N GLY A 472 0.80 -2.69 28.33
CA GLY A 472 1.64 -2.87 29.51
C GLY A 472 1.08 -2.24 30.80
N THR A 473 -0.03 -1.50 30.76
CA THR A 473 -0.62 -0.90 31.96
C THR A 473 -1.11 -1.96 32.94
N ALA A 474 -0.60 -1.95 34.17
CA ALA A 474 -1.09 -2.81 35.24
C ALA A 474 -2.49 -2.35 35.70
N VAL A 475 -3.42 -3.29 35.79
CA VAL A 475 -4.82 -3.05 36.18
C VAL A 475 -5.28 -4.05 37.24
N SER A 476 -6.17 -3.59 38.12
CA SER A 476 -6.90 -4.46 39.04
C SER A 476 -8.23 -4.83 38.39
N VAL A 477 -8.43 -6.12 38.11
CA VAL A 477 -9.59 -6.63 37.36
C VAL A 477 -10.36 -7.70 38.14
N ARG A 478 -11.66 -7.80 37.90
CA ARG A 478 -12.51 -8.89 38.36
C ARG A 478 -13.41 -9.33 37.22
N GLU A 479 -13.58 -10.62 37.03
CA GLU A 479 -14.52 -11.12 36.02
C GLU A 479 -15.94 -10.65 36.36
N HIS A 480 -16.62 -10.05 35.37
CA HIS A 480 -18.00 -9.59 35.50
C HIS A 480 -18.96 -10.49 34.72
N ALA A 481 -18.56 -10.85 33.49
CA ALA A 481 -19.23 -11.80 32.63
C ALA A 481 -18.18 -12.42 31.69
N LYS A 482 -18.51 -13.54 31.04
CA LYS A 482 -17.60 -14.19 30.10
C LYS A 482 -17.13 -13.18 29.03
N GLY A 483 -15.83 -12.92 29.00
CA GLY A 483 -15.21 -11.96 28.08
C GLY A 483 -15.14 -10.50 28.57
N ILE A 484 -15.68 -10.19 29.75
CA ILE A 484 -15.81 -8.82 30.26
C ILE A 484 -15.32 -8.75 31.70
N HIS A 485 -14.36 -7.85 31.94
CA HIS A 485 -13.82 -7.62 33.26
C HIS A 485 -14.22 -6.23 33.76
N GLN A 486 -14.63 -6.17 35.02
CA GLN A 486 -14.70 -4.91 35.75
C GLN A 486 -13.30 -4.53 36.21
N ILE A 487 -12.90 -3.28 35.99
CA ILE A 487 -11.60 -2.76 36.38
C ILE A 487 -11.75 -1.62 37.36
N GLN A 488 -10.83 -1.51 38.32
CA GLN A 488 -10.73 -0.38 39.23
C GLN A 488 -9.60 0.55 38.80
N LEU A 489 -9.94 1.79 38.50
CA LEU A 489 -9.00 2.84 38.10
C LEU A 489 -8.35 3.50 39.34
N SER A 490 -7.20 4.14 39.14
CA SER A 490 -6.43 4.79 40.22
C SER A 490 -7.17 5.96 40.89
N ASN A 491 -8.13 6.56 40.20
CA ASN A 491 -9.02 7.60 40.74
C ASN A 491 -10.17 7.03 41.60
N GLY A 492 -10.24 5.71 41.78
CA GLY A 492 -11.28 5.01 42.54
C GLY A 492 -12.55 4.68 41.76
N GLU A 493 -12.68 5.13 40.50
CA GLU A 493 -13.82 4.76 39.65
C GLU A 493 -13.68 3.33 39.12
N THR A 494 -14.83 2.67 38.91
CA THR A 494 -14.90 1.37 38.24
C THR A 494 -15.49 1.49 36.85
N GLY A 495 -14.91 0.76 35.90
CA GLY A 495 -15.41 0.61 34.52
C GLY A 495 -15.25 -0.81 34.02
N TYR A 496 -15.53 -1.04 32.74
CA TYR A 496 -15.54 -2.35 32.11
C TYR A 496 -14.71 -2.37 30.85
N LEU A 497 -13.99 -3.46 30.63
CA LEU A 497 -13.07 -3.66 29.53
C LEU A 497 -13.12 -5.12 29.04
N SER A 498 -12.91 -5.34 27.74
CA SER A 498 -12.88 -6.69 27.16
C SER A 498 -11.66 -7.47 27.67
N SER A 499 -11.85 -8.77 27.95
CA SER A 499 -10.75 -9.69 28.24
C SER A 499 -9.71 -9.77 27.12
N ASP A 500 -10.07 -9.40 25.90
CA ASP A 500 -9.16 -9.45 24.73
C ASP A 500 -7.96 -8.52 24.89
N TYR A 501 -8.08 -7.50 25.74
CA TYR A 501 -7.00 -6.57 26.05
C TYR A 501 -6.18 -6.99 27.27
N LEU A 502 -6.56 -8.05 27.99
CA LEU A 502 -5.91 -8.44 29.25
C LEU A 502 -4.93 -9.61 29.08
N SER A 503 -3.81 -9.50 29.78
CA SER A 503 -2.88 -10.58 30.10
C SER A 503 -2.81 -10.74 31.62
N PHE A 504 -2.95 -11.97 32.10
CA PHE A 504 -2.75 -12.29 33.54
C PHE A 504 -1.30 -12.68 33.86
N GLN A 505 -0.43 -12.66 32.85
CA GLN A 505 1.00 -12.80 33.02
C GLN A 505 1.64 -11.41 33.00
N ALA A 506 2.45 -11.12 34.03
CA ALA A 506 3.23 -9.90 34.06
C ALA A 506 4.12 -9.81 32.81
N PRO A 507 4.16 -8.66 32.11
CA PRO A 507 5.11 -8.47 31.04
C PRO A 507 6.51 -8.68 31.60
N ILE A 508 7.30 -9.51 30.92
CA ILE A 508 8.70 -9.76 31.28
C ILE A 508 9.41 -8.40 31.19
N PRO A 509 10.14 -7.95 32.23
CA PRO A 509 10.80 -6.65 32.18
C PRO A 509 11.89 -6.66 31.11
N GLU A 510 11.56 -6.15 29.94
CA GLU A 510 12.54 -5.59 29.02
C GLU A 510 13.02 -4.27 29.66
N ALA A 511 14.33 -4.07 29.70
CA ALA A 511 14.96 -2.97 30.44
C ALA A 511 14.30 -1.63 30.09
N ALA A 512 13.86 -0.89 31.11
CA ALA A 512 13.29 0.43 30.94
C ALA A 512 14.24 1.31 30.09
N PRO A 513 13.76 1.96 29.01
CA PRO A 513 14.59 2.91 28.30
C PRO A 513 14.96 4.05 29.25
N PRO A 514 16.21 4.55 29.22
CA PRO A 514 16.61 5.68 30.06
C PRO A 514 15.71 6.88 29.76
N SER A 515 15.38 7.67 30.79
CA SER A 515 14.71 8.96 30.60
C SER A 515 15.53 9.79 29.61
N GLN A 516 15.00 9.98 28.40
CA GLN A 516 15.73 10.65 27.34
C GLN A 516 15.93 12.12 27.72
N GLU A 517 17.16 12.49 28.08
CA GLU A 517 17.53 13.88 28.32
C GLU A 517 17.31 14.69 27.04
N TYR A 518 16.79 15.91 27.18
CA TYR A 518 16.54 16.82 26.07
C TYR A 518 16.88 18.27 26.45
N PHE A 519 17.17 19.10 25.45
CA PHE A 519 17.27 20.55 25.62
C PHE A 519 16.22 21.27 24.77
N ILE A 520 15.97 22.57 25.06
CA ILE A 520 14.99 23.37 24.31
C ILE A 520 15.71 24.24 23.29
N TYR A 521 15.37 24.06 22.01
CA TYR A 521 15.80 24.89 20.89
C TYR A 521 14.67 25.83 20.46
N GLU A 522 15.00 27.10 20.21
CA GLU A 522 14.06 28.07 19.64
C GLU A 522 14.31 28.17 18.13
N VAL A 523 13.29 27.84 17.33
CA VAL A 523 13.31 27.82 15.87
C VAL A 523 13.59 29.23 15.33
N LYS A 524 14.47 29.33 14.34
CA LYS A 524 14.85 30.59 13.68
C LYS A 524 14.33 30.62 12.25
N ALA A 525 14.33 31.82 11.65
CA ALA A 525 13.99 31.98 10.25
C ALA A 525 14.94 31.13 9.36
N GLY A 526 14.37 30.25 8.54
CA GLY A 526 15.11 29.36 7.63
C GLY A 526 15.42 27.97 8.19
N ASP A 527 15.05 27.68 9.44
CA ASP A 527 15.17 26.35 10.04
C ASP A 527 14.14 25.38 9.45
N THR A 528 14.54 24.12 9.32
CA THR A 528 13.65 22.98 9.10
C THR A 528 13.96 21.91 10.14
N LEU A 529 13.02 21.01 10.44
CA LEU A 529 13.29 19.90 11.37
C LEU A 529 14.48 19.05 10.92
N TRP A 530 14.67 18.88 9.61
CA TRP A 530 15.84 18.23 9.03
C TRP A 530 17.15 18.95 9.39
N LYS A 531 17.24 20.27 9.16
CA LYS A 531 18.45 21.05 9.50
C LYS A 531 18.74 21.02 11.00
N ILE A 532 17.69 21.10 11.83
CA ILE A 532 17.83 21.02 13.29
C ILE A 532 18.32 19.62 13.71
N ALA A 533 17.80 18.55 13.11
CA ALA A 533 18.25 17.19 13.39
C ALA A 533 19.69 16.93 12.90
N GLU A 534 20.04 17.41 11.72
CA GLU A 534 21.42 17.34 11.24
C GLU A 534 22.38 18.08 12.18
N GLN A 535 21.97 19.26 12.64
CA GLN A 535 22.78 20.08 13.53
C GLN A 535 22.96 19.48 14.94
N PHE A 536 21.91 18.92 15.53
CA PHE A 536 21.93 18.52 16.95
C PHE A 536 21.93 17.00 17.17
N LEU A 537 21.49 16.23 16.18
CA LEU A 537 21.45 14.77 16.20
C LEU A 537 22.49 14.15 15.24
N GLY A 538 23.23 14.97 14.50
CA GLY A 538 24.31 14.57 13.60
C GLY A 538 23.88 14.07 12.22
N GLU A 539 22.58 13.79 12.02
CA GLU A 539 22.04 13.31 10.74
C GLU A 539 20.61 13.84 10.56
N GLY A 540 20.32 14.47 9.42
CA GLY A 540 19.00 15.11 9.18
C GLY A 540 17.81 14.15 9.24
N LYS A 541 18.00 12.88 8.85
CA LYS A 541 16.98 11.81 8.92
C LYS A 541 16.51 11.49 10.36
N ARG A 542 17.20 11.98 11.39
CA ARG A 542 16.80 11.81 12.79
C ARG A 542 15.74 12.82 13.25
N TYR A 543 15.26 13.69 12.37
CA TYR A 543 14.22 14.65 12.69
C TYR A 543 12.89 14.06 13.22
N PRO A 544 12.49 12.80 12.91
CA PRO A 544 11.32 12.20 13.53
C PRO A 544 11.45 12.06 15.05
N GLU A 545 12.67 11.96 15.59
CA GLU A 545 12.89 11.96 17.04
C GLU A 545 12.46 13.29 17.68
N ILE A 546 12.62 14.40 16.96
CA ILE A 546 12.17 15.74 17.39
C ILE A 546 10.64 15.83 17.28
N VAL A 547 10.06 15.31 16.19
CA VAL A 547 8.60 15.28 15.98
C VAL A 547 7.92 14.52 17.13
N GLN A 548 8.42 13.31 17.42
CA GLN A 548 7.88 12.45 18.47
C GLN A 548 8.04 13.07 19.86
N LEU A 549 9.21 13.62 20.18
CA LEU A 549 9.47 14.22 21.50
C LEU A 549 8.62 15.47 21.77
N ASN A 550 8.18 16.17 20.72
CA ASN A 550 7.36 17.37 20.81
C ASN A 550 5.88 17.15 20.50
N ASN A 551 5.47 15.93 20.13
CA ASN A 551 4.12 15.61 19.67
C ASN A 551 3.66 16.54 18.52
N LEU A 552 4.53 16.77 17.53
CA LEU A 552 4.16 17.60 16.37
C LEU A 552 3.23 16.82 15.44
N SER A 553 2.20 17.49 14.93
CA SER A 553 1.25 16.93 13.97
C SER A 553 1.68 17.11 12.50
N SER A 554 2.73 17.89 12.25
CA SER A 554 3.37 18.06 10.94
C SER A 554 4.84 18.47 11.11
N ASP A 555 5.57 18.48 9.99
CA ASP A 555 6.98 18.89 9.95
C ASP A 555 7.16 20.42 9.87
N ASP A 556 6.05 21.16 9.87
CA ASP A 556 6.04 22.62 9.78
C ASP A 556 6.44 23.24 11.12
N ILE A 557 7.52 24.00 11.08
CA ILE A 557 8.01 24.77 12.24
C ILE A 557 8.06 26.25 11.88
N THR A 558 7.74 27.10 12.86
CA THR A 558 7.73 28.55 12.67
C THR A 558 8.77 29.22 13.56
N PRO A 559 9.42 30.31 13.10
CA PRO A 559 10.38 31.05 13.92
C PRO A 559 9.76 31.47 15.27
N GLY A 560 10.49 31.22 16.37
CA GLY A 560 10.04 31.42 17.75
C GLY A 560 9.41 30.19 18.40
N MET A 561 9.13 29.12 17.65
CA MET A 561 8.65 27.86 18.20
C MET A 561 9.73 27.18 19.04
N ARG A 562 9.37 26.63 20.21
CA ARG A 562 10.32 25.99 21.14
C ARG A 562 10.20 24.47 21.06
N LEU A 563 11.25 23.81 20.58
CA LEU A 563 11.33 22.36 20.37
C LEU A 563 12.24 21.72 21.40
N LYS A 564 11.81 20.58 21.96
CA LYS A 564 12.65 19.65 22.72
C LYS A 564 13.48 18.83 21.74
N ILE A 565 14.79 18.84 21.91
CA ILE A 565 15.73 18.09 21.04
C ILE A 565 16.41 17.01 21.90
N PRO A 566 16.34 15.73 21.50
CA PRO A 566 16.94 14.64 22.26
C PRO A 566 18.47 14.71 22.36
N GLY A 567 19.03 14.40 23.53
CA GLY A 567 20.38 13.85 23.66
C GLY A 567 21.58 14.76 23.40
N ALA A 568 21.46 16.09 23.42
CA ALA A 568 22.64 16.95 23.42
C ALA A 568 22.90 17.50 24.81
N GLU A 569 24.04 17.13 25.41
CA GLU A 569 24.61 17.86 26.54
C GLU A 569 24.66 19.34 26.19
N SER A 570 24.30 20.17 27.17
CA SER A 570 24.49 21.62 27.13
C SER A 570 25.98 21.95 26.98
N THR A 571 26.48 21.99 25.75
CA THR A 571 27.77 22.59 25.41
C THR A 571 27.65 23.43 24.14
N SER A 572 27.72 24.75 24.34
CA SER A 572 28.10 25.82 23.41
C SER A 572 28.22 25.48 21.91
N LYS A 573 27.30 26.07 21.12
CA LYS A 573 27.43 26.52 19.72
C LYS A 573 28.72 26.10 18.97
N PRO A 574 28.65 25.26 17.93
CA PRO A 574 29.74 25.16 16.96
C PRO A 574 29.70 26.39 16.04
N GLU A 575 30.80 27.14 15.96
CA GLU A 575 31.04 28.09 14.88
C GLU A 575 31.16 27.33 13.55
N MET A 576 30.42 27.75 12.53
CA MET A 576 30.60 27.24 11.17
C MET A 576 32.03 27.58 10.70
N SER A 577 32.87 26.55 10.57
CA SER A 577 34.17 26.66 9.92
C SER A 577 33.99 26.77 8.41
N PHE A 578 34.62 27.77 7.79
CA PHE A 578 34.62 27.99 6.34
C PHE A 578 36.05 28.03 5.80
N VAL A 579 36.22 27.77 4.51
CA VAL A 579 37.48 28.00 3.78
C VAL A 579 37.31 29.16 2.80
N GLU A 580 38.32 30.01 2.69
CA GLU A 580 38.30 31.14 1.76
C GLU A 580 38.77 30.72 0.36
N TYR A 581 38.07 31.21 -0.66
CA TYR A 581 38.38 30.99 -2.07
C TYR A 581 38.42 32.33 -2.81
N THR A 582 39.54 32.64 -3.44
CA THR A 582 39.68 33.82 -4.30
C THR A 582 39.22 33.50 -5.73
N VAL A 583 38.18 34.19 -6.19
CA VAL A 583 37.56 34.06 -7.51
C VAL A 583 38.59 34.37 -8.61
N LYS A 584 38.68 33.49 -9.60
CA LYS A 584 39.59 33.61 -10.75
C LYS A 584 38.82 34.03 -12.00
N ARG A 585 39.53 34.57 -13.00
CA ARG A 585 38.95 34.95 -14.29
C ARG A 585 38.36 33.72 -14.99
N GLY A 586 37.05 33.73 -15.23
CA GLY A 586 36.31 32.62 -15.87
C GLY A 586 35.51 31.73 -14.90
N ASP A 587 35.60 32.00 -13.59
CA ASP A 587 34.80 31.34 -12.57
C ASP A 587 33.32 31.74 -12.64
N SER A 588 32.46 30.82 -12.22
CA SER A 588 31.07 31.09 -11.82
C SER A 588 30.82 30.38 -10.49
N LEU A 589 29.83 30.83 -9.72
CA LEU A 589 29.48 30.19 -8.45
C LEU A 589 29.21 28.68 -8.62
N TRP A 590 28.54 28.30 -9.71
CA TRP A 590 28.34 26.89 -10.10
C TRP A 590 29.65 26.13 -10.31
N LYS A 591 30.62 26.71 -11.02
CA LYS A 591 31.93 26.05 -11.27
C LYS A 591 32.74 25.92 -9.99
N ILE A 592 32.69 26.92 -9.12
CA ILE A 592 33.35 26.90 -7.82
C ILE A 592 32.71 25.82 -6.94
N ALA A 593 31.37 25.80 -6.84
CA ALA A 593 30.64 24.77 -6.09
C ALA A 593 30.94 23.36 -6.62
N LYS A 594 30.89 23.15 -7.94
CA LYS A 594 31.24 21.85 -8.53
C LYS A 594 32.66 21.42 -8.20
N SER A 595 33.63 22.35 -8.26
CA SER A 595 35.04 22.04 -8.02
C SER A 595 35.40 21.90 -6.55
N LYS A 596 34.71 22.59 -5.64
CA LYS A 596 35.10 22.71 -4.23
C LYS A 596 34.14 22.00 -3.28
N LEU A 597 32.88 21.87 -3.67
CA LEU A 597 31.81 21.28 -2.87
C LEU A 597 31.27 19.96 -3.48
N GLY A 598 31.87 19.50 -4.59
CA GLY A 598 31.53 18.24 -5.26
C GLY A 598 30.29 18.30 -6.17
N SER A 599 29.46 19.34 -6.07
CA SER A 599 28.30 19.55 -6.95
C SER A 599 28.10 21.03 -7.28
N GLY A 600 27.75 21.30 -8.54
CA GLY A 600 27.45 22.66 -9.01
C GLY A 600 26.18 23.25 -8.40
N SER A 601 25.20 22.41 -8.06
CA SER A 601 23.93 22.82 -7.44
C SER A 601 24.08 23.35 -6.01
N ARG A 602 25.25 23.15 -5.38
CA ARG A 602 25.58 23.68 -4.04
C ARG A 602 26.02 25.16 -4.05
N TYR A 603 25.97 25.83 -5.20
CA TYR A 603 26.30 27.25 -5.30
C TYR A 603 25.44 28.18 -4.41
N PRO A 604 24.17 27.88 -4.07
CA PRO A 604 23.39 28.69 -3.14
C PRO A 604 23.99 28.72 -1.73
N GLU A 605 24.68 27.66 -1.30
CA GLU A 605 25.36 27.63 0.01
C GLU A 605 26.50 28.66 0.07
N ILE A 606 27.20 28.87 -1.06
CA ILE A 606 28.23 29.91 -1.20
C ILE A 606 27.57 31.29 -1.16
N MET A 607 26.42 31.46 -1.80
CA MET A 607 25.69 32.73 -1.79
C MET A 607 25.21 33.10 -0.39
N GLU A 608 24.62 32.14 0.32
CA GLU A 608 24.12 32.33 1.69
C GLU A 608 25.27 32.65 2.65
N LEU A 609 26.37 31.90 2.59
CA LEU A 609 27.52 32.10 3.48
C LEU A 609 28.24 33.45 3.26
N ASN A 610 28.10 34.04 2.07
CA ASN A 610 28.71 35.34 1.72
C ASN A 610 27.69 36.48 1.61
N ASN A 611 26.42 36.24 1.92
CA ASN A 611 25.32 37.20 1.74
C ASN A 611 25.29 37.83 0.33
N LEU A 612 25.44 37.00 -0.72
CA LEU A 612 25.34 37.47 -2.11
C LEU A 612 23.88 37.59 -2.54
N GLU A 613 23.49 38.77 -3.02
CA GLU A 613 22.13 39.04 -3.51
C GLU A 613 21.87 38.45 -4.91
N ASN A 614 22.93 38.13 -5.66
CA ASN A 614 22.86 37.55 -6.99
C ASN A 614 24.13 36.74 -7.30
N GLU A 615 24.12 36.03 -8.43
CA GLU A 615 25.19 35.11 -8.81
C GLU A 615 26.45 35.77 -9.41
N VAL A 616 26.46 37.11 -9.53
CA VAL A 616 27.59 37.83 -10.15
C VAL A 616 28.77 37.87 -9.20
N ILE A 617 29.91 37.35 -9.66
CA ILE A 617 31.18 37.36 -8.93
C ILE A 617 32.30 37.97 -9.79
N TYR A 618 33.26 38.61 -9.14
CA TYR A 618 34.35 39.32 -9.82
C TYR A 618 35.71 38.66 -9.56
N PRO A 619 36.60 38.56 -10.57
CA PRO A 619 37.97 38.08 -10.34
C PRO A 619 38.67 38.89 -9.23
N GLY A 620 39.23 38.19 -8.25
CA GLY A 620 39.84 38.76 -7.05
C GLY A 620 38.91 38.85 -5.83
N GLN A 621 37.60 38.62 -5.99
CA GLN A 621 36.65 38.53 -4.86
C GLN A 621 36.97 37.31 -4.00
N ILE A 622 36.93 37.46 -2.67
CA ILE A 622 37.13 36.35 -1.74
C ILE A 622 35.75 35.86 -1.27
N LEU A 623 35.48 34.57 -1.46
CA LEU A 623 34.27 33.89 -1.04
C LEU A 623 34.58 32.89 0.06
N LYS A 624 33.77 32.87 1.11
CA LYS A 624 33.72 31.82 2.12
C LYS A 624 32.98 30.62 1.54
N LEU A 625 33.58 29.44 1.59
CA LEU A 625 32.94 28.20 1.18
C LEU A 625 32.67 27.35 2.43
N PRO A 626 31.50 26.69 2.53
CA PRO A 626 31.25 25.73 3.59
C PRO A 626 32.28 24.59 3.49
N ASN A 627 32.72 24.08 4.65
CA ASN A 627 33.62 22.93 4.73
C ASN A 627 32.99 21.65 4.17
#